data_AF-A0A6P6Y492-F1
#
_entry.id   AF-A0A6P6Y492-F1
#
_cell.length_a   1.000
_cell.length_b   1.000
_cell.length_c   1.000
_cell.angle_alpha   90.00
_cell.angle_beta   90.00
_cell.angle_gamma   90.00
#
_symmetry.space_group_name_H-M   'P 1'
#
loop_
_entity.id
_entity.type
_entity.pdbx_description
1 polymer ?
#
loop_
_entity_poly.entity_id
_entity_poly.type
_entity_poly.pdbx_seq_one_letter_code
_entity_poly.pdbx_strand_id
1 'polypeptide(L)'
;MDELIVSFPAYFAICTDIAYRLGQMFTTVLSFIIFVIELFQVKLEELFKLAQRMFSRRWNRSGLKKIFWNQFQVKYVKLYAETADFNRSFGKMLLYIEMVSKSSIIISCMFYSEQKEISQYCITAILSLMSAFVCVTSLYSRVARLPSYNRRCCKSVVCWLARTQWSSSKTKFENLITRQGIIIINRTTIKSNLFVQTMSENQLGFTCGHLFFITKFKYIELLLMNIPMIFMFYEQLCMNTSI
;
A
#
# COMPACT_ATOMS: atom_id res chain seq x y z
N MET A 1 -19.13 34.75 40.74
CA MET A 1 -20.02 33.97 39.85
C MET A 1 -19.80 34.35 38.39
N ASP A 2 -19.57 35.64 38.10
CA ASP A 2 -19.38 36.14 36.73
C ASP A 2 -18.09 35.66 36.02
N GLU A 3 -16.97 35.45 36.75
CA GLU A 3 -15.74 34.87 36.17
C GLU A 3 -15.91 33.41 35.69
N LEU A 4 -16.81 32.65 36.32
CA LEU A 4 -17.10 31.25 35.97
C LEU A 4 -17.96 31.14 34.70
N ILE A 5 -18.82 32.14 34.47
CA ILE A 5 -19.71 32.21 33.30
C ILE A 5 -18.94 32.65 32.04
N VAL A 6 -17.88 33.46 32.18
CA VAL A 6 -17.03 33.89 31.06
C VAL A 6 -15.90 32.89 30.77
N SER A 7 -15.40 32.19 31.79
CA SER A 7 -14.34 31.18 31.61
C SER A 7 -14.84 29.89 30.95
N PHE A 8 -16.09 29.49 31.15
CA PHE A 8 -16.64 28.26 30.54
C PHE A 8 -16.76 28.34 28.99
N PRO A 9 -17.29 29.41 28.38
CA PRO A 9 -17.25 29.61 26.93
C PRO A 9 -15.83 29.74 26.38
N ALA A 10 -14.93 30.42 27.10
CA ALA A 10 -13.53 30.57 26.70
C ALA A 10 -12.81 29.22 26.70
N TYR A 11 -13.01 28.41 27.74
CA TYR A 11 -12.50 27.04 27.82
C TYR A 11 -13.06 26.16 26.69
N PHE A 12 -14.37 26.25 26.41
CA PHE A 12 -15.00 25.55 25.31
C PHE A 12 -14.44 25.95 23.93
N ALA A 13 -14.22 27.25 23.70
CA ALA A 13 -13.60 27.75 22.48
C ALA A 13 -12.16 27.25 22.31
N ILE A 14 -11.39 27.17 23.41
CA ILE A 14 -10.04 26.61 23.40
C ILE A 14 -10.07 25.11 23.09
N CYS A 15 -10.98 24.34 23.69
CA CYS A 15 -11.13 22.91 23.41
C CYS A 15 -11.50 22.63 21.94
N THR A 16 -12.41 23.42 21.37
CA THR A 16 -12.81 23.27 19.97
C THR A 16 -11.70 23.69 18.99
N ASP A 17 -10.95 24.75 19.28
CA ASP A 17 -9.76 25.14 18.49
C ASP A 17 -8.66 24.07 18.54
N ILE A 18 -8.39 23.50 19.73
CA ILE A 18 -7.42 22.40 19.88
C ILE A 18 -7.86 21.17 19.08
N ALA A 19 -9.14 20.78 19.17
CA ALA A 19 -9.67 19.65 18.42
C ALA A 19 -9.58 19.87 16.89
N TYR A 20 -9.90 21.09 16.43
CA TYR A 20 -9.80 21.47 15.03
C TYR A 20 -8.35 21.38 14.52
N ARG A 21 -7.39 21.95 15.26
CA ARG A 21 -5.96 21.91 14.90
C ARG A 21 -5.42 20.49 14.90
N LEU A 22 -5.79 19.68 15.89
CA LEU A 22 -5.42 18.25 15.91
C LEU A 22 -5.97 17.53 14.68
N GLY A 23 -7.25 17.71 14.36
CA GLY A 23 -7.87 17.12 13.16
C GLY A 23 -7.17 17.55 11.86
N GLN A 24 -6.79 18.83 11.75
CA GLN A 24 -6.06 19.35 10.60
C GLN A 24 -4.65 18.72 10.48
N MET A 25 -3.93 18.58 11.59
CA MET A 25 -2.63 17.92 11.62
C MET A 25 -2.74 16.44 11.21
N PHE A 26 -3.75 15.71 11.69
CA PHE A 26 -3.98 14.33 11.26
C PHE A 26 -4.30 14.24 9.76
N THR A 27 -5.15 15.12 9.25
CA THR A 27 -5.57 15.11 7.85
C THR A 27 -4.40 15.43 6.91
N THR A 28 -3.56 16.41 7.27
CA THR A 28 -2.38 16.78 6.47
C THR A 28 -1.34 15.65 6.45
N VAL A 29 -1.09 15.02 7.60
CA VAL A 29 -0.19 13.87 7.71
C VAL A 29 -0.69 12.68 6.88
N LEU A 30 -1.98 12.34 6.97
CA LEU A 30 -2.58 11.27 6.17
C LEU A 30 -2.53 11.59 4.67
N SER A 31 -2.80 12.84 4.29
CA SER A 31 -2.74 13.28 2.89
C SER A 31 -1.32 13.17 2.32
N PHE A 32 -0.31 13.57 3.10
CA PHE A 32 1.10 13.41 2.73
C PHE A 32 1.47 11.93 2.53
N ILE A 33 1.05 11.06 3.47
CA ILE A 33 1.28 9.62 3.34
C ILE A 33 0.64 9.07 2.07
N ILE A 34 -0.62 9.40 1.80
CA ILE A 34 -1.34 8.94 0.61
C ILE A 34 -0.60 9.40 -0.65
N PHE A 35 -0.18 10.66 -0.70
CA PHE A 35 0.61 11.21 -1.79
C PHE A 35 1.91 10.41 -2.02
N VAL A 36 2.66 10.11 -0.96
CA VAL A 36 3.91 9.32 -1.06
C VAL A 36 3.63 7.91 -1.56
N ILE A 37 2.59 7.24 -1.07
CA ILE A 37 2.19 5.91 -1.55
C ILE A 37 1.82 5.96 -3.04
N GLU A 38 1.05 6.96 -3.46
CA GLU A 38 0.67 7.13 -4.87
C GLU A 38 1.89 7.43 -5.74
N LEU A 39 2.85 8.22 -5.26
CA LEU A 39 4.12 8.46 -5.95
C LEU A 39 4.88 7.15 -6.21
N PHE A 40 4.98 6.27 -5.22
CA PHE A 40 5.59 4.95 -5.40
C PHE A 40 4.83 4.08 -6.41
N GLN A 41 3.49 4.14 -6.39
CA GLN A 41 2.66 3.42 -7.37
C GLN A 41 2.90 3.94 -8.79
N VAL A 42 2.94 5.25 -8.98
CA VAL A 42 3.21 5.88 -10.29
C VAL A 42 4.60 5.50 -10.80
N LYS A 43 5.64 5.58 -9.96
CA LYS A 43 7.00 5.14 -10.33
C LYS A 43 7.04 3.67 -10.78
N LEU A 44 6.32 2.79 -10.08
CA LEU A 44 6.23 1.38 -10.43
C LEU A 44 5.44 1.15 -11.72
N GLU A 45 4.37 1.92 -11.94
CA GLU A 45 3.59 1.87 -13.17
C GLU A 45 4.39 2.37 -14.38
N GLU A 46 5.19 3.43 -14.23
CA GLU A 46 6.12 3.89 -15.26
C GLU A 46 7.15 2.81 -15.61
N LEU A 47 7.71 2.13 -14.61
CA LEU A 47 8.61 1.00 -14.82
C LEU A 47 7.91 -0.15 -15.54
N PHE A 48 6.65 -0.42 -15.20
CA PHE A 48 5.83 -1.40 -15.88
C PHE A 48 5.59 -1.04 -17.35
N LYS A 49 5.21 0.21 -17.63
CA LYS A 49 5.04 0.73 -19.00
C LYS A 49 6.34 0.67 -19.79
N LEU A 50 7.47 0.97 -19.16
CA LEU A 50 8.79 0.83 -19.77
C LEU A 50 9.09 -0.63 -20.12
N ALA A 51 8.83 -1.57 -19.20
CA ALA A 51 8.94 -3.00 -19.45
C ALA A 51 8.04 -3.45 -20.61
N GLN A 52 6.77 -3.05 -20.61
CA GLN A 52 5.83 -3.41 -21.66
C GLN A 52 6.23 -2.86 -23.05
N ARG A 53 6.73 -1.62 -23.13
CA ARG A 53 7.27 -1.05 -24.37
C ARG A 53 8.48 -1.82 -24.91
N MET A 54 9.34 -2.34 -24.03
CA MET A 54 10.43 -3.23 -24.44
C MET A 54 9.91 -4.55 -25.02
N PHE A 55 8.77 -5.03 -24.51
CA PHE A 55 8.26 -6.35 -24.85
C PHE A 55 7.41 -6.36 -26.12
N SER A 56 6.77 -5.23 -26.46
CA SER A 56 5.98 -5.07 -27.68
C SER A 56 6.82 -4.78 -28.92
N ARG A 57 7.94 -4.05 -28.78
CA ARG A 57 8.86 -3.80 -29.89
C ARG A 57 9.70 -5.04 -30.17
N ARG A 58 9.55 -5.62 -31.36
CA ARG A 58 10.43 -6.66 -31.91
C ARG A 58 11.80 -6.05 -32.24
N TRP A 59 12.56 -5.65 -31.22
CA TRP A 59 13.87 -5.07 -31.44
C TRP A 59 14.84 -6.14 -31.94
N ASN A 60 15.29 -5.98 -33.18
CA ASN A 60 16.28 -6.86 -33.82
C ASN A 60 17.72 -6.62 -33.31
N ARG A 61 17.99 -5.53 -32.58
CA ARG A 61 19.34 -5.20 -32.09
C ARG A 61 19.55 -5.63 -30.63
N SER A 62 20.47 -6.57 -30.42
CA SER A 62 20.85 -7.10 -29.10
C SER A 62 21.43 -6.03 -28.15
N GLY A 63 22.14 -5.04 -28.68
CA GLY A 63 22.74 -3.95 -27.90
C GLY A 63 21.71 -3.03 -27.22
N LEU A 64 20.64 -2.66 -27.93
CA LEU A 64 19.56 -1.84 -27.35
C LEU A 64 18.85 -2.59 -26.22
N LYS A 65 18.52 -3.88 -26.42
CA LYS A 65 17.92 -4.71 -25.37
C LYS A 65 18.73 -4.71 -24.07
N LYS A 66 20.06 -4.79 -24.16
CA LYS A 66 20.96 -4.76 -22.99
C LYS A 66 20.93 -3.42 -22.26
N ILE A 67 20.97 -2.30 -23.00
CA ILE A 67 20.91 -0.95 -22.41
C ILE A 67 19.60 -0.74 -21.66
N PHE A 68 18.48 -1.06 -22.30
CA PHE A 68 17.16 -0.88 -21.70
C PHE A 68 16.93 -1.83 -20.51
N TRP A 69 17.41 -3.07 -20.59
CA TRP A 69 17.38 -4.01 -19.46
C TRP A 69 18.17 -3.48 -18.27
N ASN A 70 19.39 -2.98 -18.49
CA ASN A 70 20.18 -2.35 -17.43
C ASN A 70 19.47 -1.14 -16.81
N GLN A 71 18.85 -0.28 -17.64
CA GLN A 71 18.08 0.87 -17.15
C GLN A 71 16.89 0.44 -16.29
N PHE A 72 16.16 -0.61 -16.71
CA PHE A 72 15.06 -1.17 -15.92
C PHE A 72 15.57 -1.70 -14.58
N GLN A 73 16.64 -2.50 -14.58
CA GLN A 73 17.22 -3.06 -13.35
C GLN A 73 17.64 -1.96 -12.37
N VAL A 74 18.38 -0.95 -12.84
CA VAL A 74 18.84 0.16 -11.99
C VAL A 74 17.67 0.93 -11.38
N LYS A 75 16.67 1.28 -12.20
CA LYS A 75 15.50 2.02 -11.70
C LYS A 75 14.65 1.19 -10.74
N TYR A 76 14.49 -0.11 -10.99
CA TYR A 76 13.76 -1.00 -10.09
C TYR A 76 14.46 -1.15 -8.74
N VAL A 77 15.77 -1.40 -8.74
CA VAL A 77 16.55 -1.51 -7.49
C VAL A 77 16.51 -0.21 -6.71
N LYS A 78 16.63 0.94 -7.38
CA LYS A 78 16.50 2.26 -6.74
C LYS A 78 15.12 2.42 -6.10
N LEU A 79 14.05 2.10 -6.82
CA LEU A 79 12.68 2.17 -6.30
C LEU A 79 12.48 1.24 -5.10
N TYR A 80 13.03 0.02 -5.15
CA TYR A 80 12.96 -0.93 -4.05
C TYR A 80 13.68 -0.39 -2.81
N ALA A 81 14.88 0.17 -2.97
CA ALA A 81 15.62 0.78 -1.87
C ALA A 81 14.86 1.97 -1.25
N GLU A 82 14.36 2.90 -2.07
CA GLU A 82 13.55 4.04 -1.60
C GLU A 82 12.29 3.56 -0.84
N THR A 83 11.63 2.51 -1.33
CA THR A 83 10.43 1.94 -0.69
C THR A 83 10.78 1.27 0.64
N ALA A 84 11.88 0.52 0.70
CA ALA A 84 12.33 -0.18 1.90
C ALA A 84 12.77 0.81 3.00
N ASP A 85 13.49 1.86 2.62
CA ASP A 85 13.89 2.92 3.55
C ASP A 85 12.68 3.66 4.12
N PHE A 86 11.71 4.01 3.27
CA PHE A 86 10.46 4.61 3.73
C PHE A 86 9.67 3.66 4.64
N ASN A 87 9.59 2.37 4.29
CA ASN A 87 8.88 1.36 5.07
C ASN A 87 9.43 1.21 6.50
N ARG A 88 10.73 1.43 6.72
CA ARG A 88 11.34 1.31 8.05
C ARG A 88 10.68 2.21 9.10
N SER A 89 10.31 3.42 8.69
CA SER A 89 9.60 4.39 9.53
C SER A 89 8.08 4.26 9.38
N PHE A 90 7.61 4.21 8.13
CA PHE A 90 6.19 4.17 7.82
C PHE A 90 5.49 2.93 8.36
N GLY A 91 6.17 1.78 8.39
CA GLY A 91 5.59 0.56 8.94
C GLY A 91 5.30 0.65 10.43
N LYS A 92 6.18 1.30 11.22
CA LYS A 92 5.90 1.57 12.64
C LYS A 92 4.72 2.51 12.81
N MET A 93 4.65 3.56 11.98
CA MET A 93 3.56 4.51 11.98
C MET A 93 2.21 3.84 11.66
N LEU A 94 2.18 2.96 10.65
CA LEU A 94 0.99 2.17 10.31
C LEU A 94 0.50 1.32 11.47
N LEU A 95 1.42 0.72 12.24
CA LEU A 95 1.05 -0.03 13.43
C LEU A 95 0.37 0.86 14.49
N TYR A 96 0.90 2.05 14.76
CA TYR A 96 0.25 2.98 15.69
C TYR A 96 -1.13 3.42 15.20
N ILE A 97 -1.25 3.74 13.91
CA ILE A 97 -2.53 4.15 13.31
C ILE A 97 -3.55 3.01 13.37
N GLU A 98 -3.15 1.76 13.12
CA GLU A 98 -4.03 0.59 13.22
C GLU A 98 -4.51 0.37 14.65
N MET A 99 -3.62 0.48 15.64
CA MET A 99 -3.99 0.34 17.06
C MET A 99 -5.00 1.43 17.46
N VAL A 100 -4.74 2.69 17.11
CA VAL A 100 -5.66 3.80 17.38
C VAL A 100 -7.01 3.58 16.70
N SER A 101 -7.01 3.14 15.44
CA SER A 101 -8.22 2.84 14.67
C SER A 101 -9.06 1.73 15.31
N LYS A 102 -8.42 0.64 15.75
CA LYS A 102 -9.09 -0.49 16.41
C LYS A 102 -9.65 -0.10 17.78
N SER A 103 -8.89 0.66 18.57
CA SER A 103 -9.40 1.20 19.83
C SER A 103 -10.59 2.16 19.60
N SER A 104 -10.52 3.01 18.56
CA SER A 104 -11.58 3.96 18.20
C SER A 104 -12.92 3.26 17.93
N ILE A 105 -12.93 2.19 17.12
CA ILE A 105 -14.17 1.46 16.82
C ILE A 105 -14.70 0.70 18.04
N ILE A 106 -13.83 0.09 18.85
CA ILE A 106 -14.25 -0.59 20.09
C ILE A 106 -14.90 0.40 21.06
N ILE A 107 -14.28 1.56 21.28
CA ILE A 107 -14.84 2.60 22.15
C ILE A 107 -16.17 3.12 21.58
N SER A 108 -16.27 3.31 20.27
CA SER A 108 -17.52 3.72 19.61
C SER A 108 -18.65 2.73 19.88
N CYS A 109 -18.37 1.44 19.73
CA CYS A 109 -19.36 0.39 19.96
C CYS A 109 -19.75 0.28 21.43
N MET A 110 -18.78 0.33 22.35
CA MET A 110 -19.07 0.32 23.80
C MET A 110 -19.92 1.53 24.20
N PHE A 111 -19.54 2.72 23.74
CA PHE A 111 -20.24 3.96 24.08
C PHE A 111 -21.65 4.01 23.48
N TYR A 112 -21.84 3.49 22.26
CA TYR A 112 -23.16 3.34 21.67
C TYR A 112 -24.04 2.36 22.46
N SER A 113 -23.46 1.26 22.93
CA SER A 113 -24.22 0.20 23.61
C SER A 113 -24.77 0.59 24.99
N GLU A 114 -24.15 1.53 25.69
CA GLU A 114 -24.58 1.94 27.03
C GLU A 114 -25.62 3.09 27.02
N GLN A 115 -25.89 3.70 25.86
CA GLN A 115 -26.80 4.84 25.77
C GLN A 115 -28.26 4.43 25.54
N LYS A 116 -29.14 4.83 26.47
CA LYS A 116 -30.61 4.67 26.36
C LYS A 116 -31.28 5.81 25.58
N GLU A 117 -30.75 7.03 25.69
CA GLU A 117 -31.17 8.19 24.89
C GLU A 117 -29.92 8.83 24.28
N ILE A 118 -29.94 9.00 22.96
CA ILE A 118 -28.75 9.42 22.22
C ILE A 118 -28.85 10.91 21.92
N SER A 119 -28.04 11.71 22.62
CA SER A 119 -27.87 13.13 22.31
C SER A 119 -27.15 13.33 20.96
N GLN A 120 -27.46 14.41 20.25
CA GLN A 120 -26.80 14.79 18.98
C GLN A 120 -25.26 14.86 19.11
N TYR A 121 -24.74 15.26 20.27
CA TYR A 121 -23.30 15.30 20.55
C TYR A 121 -22.68 13.89 20.62
N CYS A 122 -23.43 12.91 21.14
CA CYS A 122 -22.97 11.52 21.20
C CYS A 122 -22.98 10.88 19.82
N ILE A 123 -23.99 11.18 18.99
CA ILE A 123 -24.04 10.75 17.59
C ILE A 123 -22.82 11.27 16.82
N THR A 124 -22.52 12.56 16.95
CA THR A 124 -21.39 13.18 16.24
C THR A 124 -20.04 12.62 16.71
N ALA A 125 -19.87 12.37 18.01
CA ALA A 125 -18.68 11.70 18.54
C ALA A 125 -18.51 10.28 17.96
N ILE A 126 -19.55 9.45 17.98
CA ILE A 126 -19.53 8.10 17.43
C ILE A 126 -19.23 8.13 15.92
N LEU A 127 -19.88 9.02 15.17
CA LEU A 127 -19.61 9.18 13.73
C LEU A 127 -18.15 9.58 13.46
N SER A 128 -17.56 10.46 14.27
CA SER A 128 -16.16 10.86 14.11
C SER A 128 -15.19 9.71 14.35
N LEU A 129 -15.41 8.90 15.39
CA LEU A 129 -14.60 7.73 15.69
C LEU A 129 -14.75 6.62 14.63
N MET A 130 -15.96 6.41 14.11
CA MET A 130 -16.22 5.50 12.98
C MET A 130 -15.57 5.99 11.69
N SER A 131 -15.58 7.31 11.45
CA SER A 131 -14.92 7.90 10.27
C SER A 131 -13.40 7.67 10.30
N ALA A 132 -12.77 7.77 11.48
CA ALA A 132 -11.35 7.48 11.65
C ALA A 132 -11.01 6.02 11.25
N PHE A 133 -11.85 5.07 11.65
CA PHE A 133 -11.70 3.67 11.26
C PHE A 133 -11.80 3.46 9.75
N VAL A 134 -12.77 4.11 9.09
CA VAL A 134 -12.93 4.06 7.63
C VAL A 134 -11.73 4.68 6.91
N CYS A 135 -11.22 5.82 7.40
CA CYS A 135 -10.04 6.48 6.86
C CYS A 135 -8.80 5.57 6.89
N VAL A 136 -8.54 4.89 8.01
CA VAL A 136 -7.43 3.95 8.14
C VAL A 136 -7.62 2.75 7.23
N THR A 137 -8.83 2.19 7.15
CA THR A 137 -9.14 1.08 6.23
C THR A 137 -8.88 1.47 4.76
N SER A 138 -9.26 2.69 4.38
CA SER A 138 -8.99 3.25 3.04
C SER A 138 -7.48 3.39 2.77
N LEU A 139 -6.71 3.85 3.77
CA LEU A 139 -5.24 3.90 3.69
C LEU A 139 -4.66 2.51 3.41
N TYR A 140 -5.06 1.48 4.17
CA TYR A 140 -4.60 0.11 3.95
C TYR A 140 -4.96 -0.42 2.55
N SER A 141 -6.14 -0.08 2.03
CA SER A 141 -6.54 -0.42 0.66
C SER A 141 -5.58 0.16 -0.38
N ARG A 142 -5.10 1.40 -0.18
CA ARG A 142 -4.11 2.05 -1.05
C ARG A 142 -2.74 1.39 -0.95
N VAL A 143 -2.25 1.18 0.27
CA VAL A 143 -0.97 0.52 0.56
C VAL A 143 -0.90 -0.86 -0.09
N ALA A 144 -1.98 -1.65 0.00
CA ALA A 144 -2.06 -3.01 -0.53
C ALA A 144 -2.00 -3.12 -2.07
N ARG A 145 -2.16 -2.01 -2.80
CA ARG A 145 -2.06 -2.01 -4.27
C ARG A 145 -0.62 -2.14 -4.76
N LEU A 146 0.36 -1.60 -4.02
CA LEU A 146 1.75 -1.56 -4.46
C LEU A 146 2.35 -2.97 -4.71
N PRO A 147 2.20 -3.96 -3.80
CA PRO A 147 2.66 -5.32 -4.08
C PRO A 147 1.96 -5.98 -5.27
N SER A 148 0.69 -5.63 -5.51
CA SER A 148 -0.08 -6.18 -6.64
C SER A 148 0.45 -5.69 -7.99
N TYR A 149 0.86 -4.42 -8.07
CA TYR A 149 1.53 -3.87 -9.24
C TYR A 149 2.91 -4.49 -9.45
N ASN A 150 3.67 -4.71 -8.37
CA ASN A 150 4.97 -5.39 -8.46
C ASN A 150 4.82 -6.80 -9.04
N ARG A 151 3.83 -7.56 -8.56
CA ARG A 151 3.54 -8.91 -9.06
C ARG A 151 3.17 -8.92 -10.54
N ARG A 152 2.34 -7.97 -10.99
CA ARG A 152 2.00 -7.81 -12.43
C ARG A 152 3.25 -7.49 -13.25
N CYS A 153 4.10 -6.59 -12.77
CA CYS A 153 5.35 -6.25 -13.43
C CYS A 153 6.28 -7.46 -13.54
N CYS A 154 6.50 -8.17 -12.43
CA CYS A 154 7.31 -9.37 -12.41
C CYS A 154 6.80 -10.42 -13.39
N LYS A 155 5.49 -10.69 -13.43
CA LYS A 155 4.88 -11.64 -14.37
C LYS A 155 5.17 -11.27 -15.82
N SER A 156 5.00 -10.00 -16.19
CA SER A 156 5.30 -9.53 -17.54
C SER A 156 6.77 -9.70 -17.90
N VAL A 157 7.69 -9.41 -16.97
CA VAL A 157 9.14 -9.58 -17.17
C VAL A 157 9.51 -11.05 -17.32
N VAL A 158 8.99 -11.95 -16.48
CA VAL A 158 9.19 -13.41 -16.58
C VAL A 158 8.73 -13.91 -17.95
N CYS A 159 7.51 -13.56 -18.37
CA CYS A 159 6.97 -13.99 -19.65
C CYS A 159 7.84 -13.50 -20.82
N TRP A 160 8.37 -12.29 -20.76
CA TRP A 160 9.28 -11.80 -21.78
C TRP A 160 10.61 -12.55 -21.79
N LEU A 161 11.23 -12.77 -20.62
CA LEU A 161 12.48 -13.53 -20.54
C LEU A 161 12.31 -14.94 -21.13
N ALA A 162 11.24 -15.64 -20.77
CA ALA A 162 10.91 -16.96 -21.32
C ALA A 162 10.81 -16.93 -22.86
N ARG A 163 10.12 -15.93 -23.43
CA ARG A 163 10.02 -15.75 -24.89
C ARG A 163 11.38 -15.48 -25.55
N THR A 164 12.22 -14.64 -24.94
CA THR A 164 13.56 -14.34 -25.48
C THR A 164 14.50 -15.54 -25.42
N GLN A 165 14.41 -16.36 -24.36
CA GLN A 165 15.19 -17.58 -24.22
C GLN A 165 14.75 -18.63 -25.25
N TRP A 166 13.44 -18.81 -25.43
CA TRP A 166 12.88 -19.69 -26.44
C TRP A 166 13.28 -19.28 -27.88
N SER A 167 13.25 -17.99 -28.20
CA SER A 167 13.71 -17.56 -29.53
C SER A 167 15.21 -17.76 -29.71
N SER A 168 16.01 -17.50 -28.67
CA SER A 168 17.47 -17.64 -28.74
C SER A 168 17.93 -19.10 -28.80
N SER A 169 17.22 -20.06 -28.21
CA SER A 169 17.57 -21.47 -28.33
C SER A 169 17.38 -21.97 -29.76
N LYS A 170 16.30 -21.53 -30.43
CA LYS A 170 16.04 -21.85 -31.84
C LYS A 170 17.13 -21.31 -32.77
N THR A 171 17.54 -20.05 -32.60
CA THR A 171 18.59 -19.43 -33.44
C THR A 171 20.01 -19.95 -33.15
N LYS A 172 20.28 -20.43 -31.92
CA LYS A 172 21.55 -21.08 -31.54
C LYS A 172 21.72 -22.46 -32.19
N PHE A 173 20.62 -23.14 -32.50
CA PHE A 173 20.65 -24.44 -33.17
C PHE A 173 20.98 -24.29 -34.67
N GLU A 174 20.65 -23.15 -35.27
CA GLU A 174 20.85 -22.87 -36.70
C GLU A 174 22.21 -22.23 -37.04
N ASN A 175 22.88 -21.58 -36.08
CA ASN A 175 24.16 -20.87 -36.31
C ASN A 175 25.30 -21.46 -35.47
N LEU A 176 26.46 -21.69 -36.08
CA LEU A 176 27.73 -22.07 -35.44
C LEU A 176 28.24 -20.91 -34.55
N ILE A 177 27.67 -20.74 -33.36
CA ILE A 177 28.15 -19.77 -32.38
C ILE A 177 29.42 -20.31 -31.72
N THR A 178 30.49 -19.50 -31.71
CA THR A 178 31.74 -19.82 -31.01
C THR A 178 31.51 -20.07 -29.51
N ARG A 179 32.27 -21.01 -28.92
CA ARG A 179 32.16 -21.42 -27.51
C ARG A 179 32.15 -20.24 -26.52
N GLN A 180 32.94 -19.19 -26.78
CA GLN A 180 33.00 -17.97 -25.96
C GLN A 180 31.69 -17.16 -26.02
N GLY A 181 31.05 -17.04 -27.19
CA GLY A 181 29.76 -16.36 -27.34
C GLY A 181 28.65 -17.06 -26.55
N ILE A 182 28.65 -18.39 -26.54
CA ILE A 182 27.70 -19.21 -25.76
C ILE A 182 27.85 -18.93 -24.26
N ILE A 183 29.07 -18.89 -23.74
CA ILE A 183 29.36 -18.63 -22.32
C ILE A 183 28.86 -17.24 -21.91
N ILE A 184 29.13 -16.20 -22.71
CA ILE A 184 28.71 -14.82 -22.42
C ILE A 184 27.19 -14.71 -22.42
N ILE A 185 26.52 -15.30 -23.41
CA ILE A 185 25.05 -15.30 -23.48
C ILE A 185 24.48 -16.01 -22.24
N ASN A 186 24.98 -17.20 -21.91
CA ASN A 186 24.51 -17.96 -20.74
C ASN A 186 24.69 -17.17 -19.45
N ARG A 187 25.83 -16.50 -19.24
CA ARG A 187 26.05 -15.66 -18.04
C ARG A 187 25.05 -14.52 -17.94
N THR A 188 24.75 -13.84 -19.05
CA THR A 188 23.74 -12.76 -19.05
C THR A 188 22.33 -13.26 -18.81
N THR A 189 21.98 -14.42 -19.36
CA THR A 189 20.68 -15.08 -19.12
C THR A 189 20.53 -15.50 -17.66
N ILE A 190 21.56 -16.12 -17.07
CA ILE A 190 21.58 -16.51 -15.66
C ILE A 190 21.40 -15.29 -14.76
N LYS A 191 22.15 -14.20 -15.01
CA LYS A 191 22.02 -12.95 -14.25
C LYS A 191 20.61 -12.38 -14.32
N SER A 192 20.00 -12.36 -15.49
CA SER A 192 18.63 -11.85 -15.67
C SER A 192 17.59 -12.74 -14.99
N ASN A 193 17.75 -14.07 -15.05
CA ASN A 193 16.86 -15.01 -14.36
C ASN A 193 16.95 -14.84 -12.84
N LEU A 194 18.17 -14.76 -12.29
CA LEU A 194 18.39 -14.52 -10.87
C LEU A 194 17.75 -13.21 -10.41
N PHE A 195 17.91 -12.15 -11.20
CA PHE A 195 17.29 -10.85 -10.91
C PHE A 195 15.76 -10.96 -10.85
N VAL A 196 15.14 -11.69 -11.76
CA VAL A 196 13.68 -11.82 -11.80
C VAL A 196 13.14 -12.75 -10.71
N GLN A 197 13.87 -13.80 -10.37
CA GLN A 197 13.59 -14.60 -9.17
C GLN A 197 13.61 -13.72 -7.93
N THR A 198 14.69 -12.95 -7.75
CA THR A 198 14.83 -11.97 -6.67
C THR A 198 13.69 -10.96 -6.67
N MET A 199 13.31 -10.41 -7.83
CA MET A 199 12.17 -9.49 -7.96
C MET A 199 10.83 -10.12 -7.54
N SER A 200 10.64 -11.42 -7.80
CA SER A 200 9.43 -12.15 -7.47
C SER A 200 9.32 -12.51 -5.98
N GLU A 201 10.46 -12.76 -5.35
CA GLU A 201 10.58 -13.10 -3.92
C GLU A 201 10.66 -11.86 -3.04
N ASN A 202 11.20 -10.75 -3.57
CA ASN A 202 11.32 -9.50 -2.84
C ASN A 202 9.94 -8.91 -2.51
N GLN A 203 9.75 -8.61 -1.24
CA GLN A 203 8.56 -7.93 -0.72
C GLN A 203 8.62 -6.43 -1.03
N LEU A 204 8.35 -6.05 -2.28
CA LEU A 204 8.19 -4.63 -2.64
C LEU A 204 6.82 -4.15 -2.17
N GLY A 205 6.81 -3.41 -1.06
CA GLY A 205 5.62 -2.90 -0.42
C GLY A 205 5.89 -2.40 0.99
N PHE A 206 4.83 -2.35 1.79
CA PHE A 206 4.90 -1.86 3.16
C PHE A 206 4.48 -2.94 4.16
N THR A 207 5.03 -2.86 5.37
CA THR A 207 4.68 -3.73 6.50
C THR A 207 3.89 -2.96 7.55
N CYS A 208 3.03 -3.65 8.30
CA CYS A 208 2.45 -3.10 9.52
C CYS A 208 3.39 -3.44 10.69
N GLY A 209 4.36 -2.56 10.94
CA GLY A 209 5.45 -2.81 11.89
C GLY A 209 6.20 -4.10 11.57
N HIS A 210 6.33 -4.97 12.57
CA HIS A 210 6.88 -6.32 12.45
C HIS A 210 5.80 -7.41 12.32
N LEU A 211 4.51 -7.05 12.28
CA LEU A 211 3.41 -8.02 12.37
C LEU A 211 3.20 -8.75 11.04
N PHE A 212 3.02 -8.00 9.95
CA PHE A 212 2.75 -8.60 8.65
C PHE A 212 3.06 -7.65 7.48
N PHE A 213 3.30 -8.24 6.32
CA PHE A 213 3.42 -7.52 5.05
C PHE A 213 2.02 -7.22 4.47
N ILE A 214 1.79 -5.97 4.08
CA ILE A 214 0.47 -5.49 3.68
C ILE A 214 0.21 -5.88 2.23
N THR A 215 -0.50 -6.99 2.05
CA THR A 215 -0.97 -7.47 0.75
C THR A 215 -2.46 -7.24 0.58
N LYS A 216 -2.95 -7.36 -0.65
CA LYS A 216 -4.40 -7.33 -0.94
C LYS A 216 -5.16 -8.40 -0.14
N PHE A 217 -4.58 -9.58 0.06
CA PHE A 217 -5.19 -10.64 0.86
C PHE A 217 -5.27 -10.26 2.34
N LYS A 218 -4.17 -9.76 2.91
CA LYS A 218 -4.15 -9.30 4.30
C LYS A 218 -5.11 -8.13 4.54
N TYR A 219 -5.25 -7.22 3.59
CA TYR A 219 -6.27 -6.17 3.63
C TYR A 219 -7.69 -6.74 3.68
N ILE A 220 -8.02 -7.72 2.82
CA ILE A 220 -9.34 -8.37 2.82
C ILE A 220 -9.58 -9.10 4.15
N GLU A 221 -8.58 -9.82 4.65
CA GLU A 221 -8.63 -10.52 5.94
C GLU A 221 -8.92 -9.55 7.09
N LEU A 222 -8.19 -8.42 7.15
CA LEU A 222 -8.43 -7.37 8.15
C LEU A 222 -9.83 -6.78 8.03
N LEU A 223 -10.34 -6.59 6.81
CA LEU A 223 -11.69 -6.08 6.59
C LEU A 223 -12.73 -7.09 7.09
N LEU A 224 -12.57 -8.38 6.76
CA LEU A 224 -13.43 -9.47 7.22
C LEU A 224 -13.45 -9.58 8.75
N MET A 225 -12.30 -9.43 9.41
CA MET A 225 -12.22 -9.43 10.88
C MET A 225 -13.00 -8.27 11.52
N ASN A 226 -13.23 -7.17 10.80
CA ASN A 226 -14.00 -6.04 11.31
C ASN A 226 -15.51 -6.14 10.99
N ILE A 227 -15.94 -7.09 10.13
CA ILE A 227 -17.36 -7.29 9.79
C ILE A 227 -18.22 -7.61 11.01
N PRO A 228 -17.82 -8.49 11.95
CA PRO A 228 -18.61 -8.75 13.15
C PRO A 228 -18.89 -7.48 13.97
N MET A 229 -17.91 -6.59 14.11
CA MET A 229 -18.11 -5.30 14.79
C MET A 229 -19.08 -4.39 14.04
N ILE A 230 -19.02 -4.37 12.70
CA ILE A 230 -19.99 -3.63 11.88
C ILE A 230 -21.40 -4.22 12.04
N PHE A 231 -21.51 -5.56 12.12
CA PHE A 231 -22.78 -6.25 12.28
C PHE A 231 -23.40 -5.99 13.66
N MET A 232 -22.61 -6.05 14.73
CA MET A 232 -23.06 -5.71 16.09
C MET A 232 -23.58 -4.27 16.16
N PHE A 233 -22.90 -3.33 15.50
CA PHE A 233 -23.35 -1.94 15.43
C PHE A 233 -24.67 -1.79 14.65
N TYR A 234 -24.83 -2.52 13.54
CA TYR A 234 -26.03 -2.49 12.72
C TYR A 234 -27.24 -3.14 13.42
N GLU A 235 -27.05 -4.27 14.08
CA GLU A 235 -28.10 -4.96 14.84
C GLU A 235 -28.66 -4.06 15.96
N GLN A 236 -27.76 -3.38 16.67
CA GLN A 236 -28.13 -2.49 17.77
C GLN A 236 -28.84 -1.20 17.27
N LEU A 237 -28.50 -0.71 16.07
CA LEU A 237 -29.25 0.34 15.38
C LEU A 237 -30.66 -0.11 15.00
N CYS A 238 -30.80 -1.30 14.39
CA CYS A 238 -32.10 -1.82 13.96
C CYS A 238 -33.04 -2.08 15.15
N MET A 239 -32.53 -2.67 16.24
CA MET A 239 -33.33 -2.95 17.44
C MET A 239 -33.81 -1.66 18.14
N ASN A 240 -33.04 -0.58 18.11
CA ASN A 240 -33.43 0.73 18.66
C ASN A 240 -34.46 1.48 17.79
N THR A 241 -34.55 1.20 16.49
CA THR A 241 -35.57 1.80 15.60
C THR A 241 -36.92 1.06 15.59
N SER A 242 -37.01 -0.11 16.23
CA SER A 242 -38.22 -0.93 16.30
C SER A 242 -39.04 -0.77 17.60
N ILE A 243 -38.80 0.29 18.36
CA ILE A 243 -39.57 0.73 19.54
C ILE A 243 -40.13 2.12 19.24
#